data_AF-A0A2I2L2J6-F1
#
_entry.id   AF-A0A2I2L2J6-F1
#
_cell.length_a   1.000
_cell.length_b   1.000
_cell.length_c   1.000
_cell.angle_alpha   90.00
_cell.angle_beta   90.00
_cell.angle_gamma   90.00
#
_symmetry.space_group_name_H-M   'P 1'
#
loop_
_entity.id
_entity.type
_entity.pdbx_description
1 polymer ?
#
loop_
_entity_poly.entity_id
_entity_poly.type
_entity_poly.pdbx_seq_one_letter_code
_entity_poly.pdbx_strand_id
1 'polypeptide(L)' 'MGSRLGLPVVSVPADVLMVPGYFGFLAKIVTQSYPASNLITRRTLGWEPAQPGLLADLDNGHYFSAS' A
#
# COMPACT_ATOMS: atom_id res chain seq x y z
N MET A 1 4.02 -1.84 -9.47
CA MET A 1 3.43 -3.14 -9.07
C MET A 1 2.80 -3.88 -10.23
N GLY A 2 1.77 -3.36 -10.91
CA GLY A 2 1.19 -4.07 -12.07
C GLY A 2 2.22 -4.42 -13.15
N SER A 3 3.17 -3.52 -13.42
CA SER A 3 4.31 -3.79 -14.31
C SER A 3 5.18 -4.99 -13.87
N ARG A 4 5.33 -5.24 -12.56
CA ARG A 4 6.07 -6.41 -12.05
C ARG A 4 5.32 -7.72 -12.18
N LEU A 5 4.00 -7.65 -12.29
CA LEU A 5 3.14 -8.81 -12.52
C LEU A 5 2.79 -9.00 -14.01
N GLY A 6 3.27 -8.11 -14.90
CA GLY A 6 2.85 -8.09 -16.29
C GLY A 6 1.35 -7.79 -16.48
N LEU A 7 0.71 -7.15 -15.50
CA LEU A 7 -0.73 -6.89 -15.50
C LEU A 7 -1.04 -5.42 -15.84
N PRO A 8 -2.08 -5.15 -16.66
CA PRO A 8 -2.54 -3.80 -16.89
C PRO A 8 -3.07 -3.19 -15.59
N VAL A 9 -2.75 -1.91 -15.36
CA VAL A 9 -3.27 -1.15 -14.22
C VAL A 9 -4.25 -0.11 -14.73
N VAL A 10 -5.43 -0.08 -14.12
CA VAL A 10 -6.48 0.91 -14.42
C VAL A 10 -6.87 1.65 -13.15
N SER A 11 -7.09 2.95 -13.27
CA SER A 11 -7.65 3.75 -12.18
C SER A 11 -9.15 3.48 -12.07
N VAL A 12 -9.63 3.20 -10.85
CA VAL A 12 -11.05 3.01 -10.57
C VAL A 12 -11.57 4.23 -9.81
N PRO A 13 -12.65 4.89 -10.27
CA PRO A 13 -13.27 6.00 -9.55
C PRO A 13 -13.74 5.61 -8.14
N ALA A 14 -13.70 6.56 -7.20
CA ALA A 14 -14.00 6.29 -5.80
C ALA A 14 -15.45 5.84 -5.57
N ASP A 15 -16.42 6.44 -6.27
CA ASP A 15 -17.83 6.05 -6.24
C ASP A 15 -18.05 4.60 -6.69
N VAL A 16 -17.29 4.14 -7.70
CA VAL A 16 -17.30 2.75 -8.15
C VAL A 16 -16.73 1.82 -7.07
N LEU A 17 -15.64 2.21 -6.39
CA LEU A 17 -15.06 1.44 -5.28
C LEU A 17 -16.00 1.32 -4.06
N MET A 18 -16.94 2.25 -3.90
CA MET A 18 -17.92 2.23 -2.82
C MET A 18 -19.09 1.27 -3.07
N VAL A 19 -19.23 0.73 -4.28
CA VAL A 19 -20.25 -0.29 -4.59
C VAL A 19 -19.89 -1.60 -3.85
N PRO A 20 -20.87 -2.31 -3.25
CA PRO A 20 -20.60 -3.54 -2.50
C PRO A 20 -19.86 -4.64 -3.31
N GLY A 21 -19.92 -4.60 -4.64
CA GLY A 21 -19.26 -5.59 -5.51
C GLY A 21 -17.73 -5.53 -5.52
N TYR A 22 -17.11 -4.41 -5.15
CA TYR A 22 -15.64 -4.30 -5.09
C TYR A 22 -15.09 -4.76 -3.73
N PHE A 23 -15.57 -4.14 -2.65
CA PHE A 23 -15.02 -4.36 -1.31
C PHE A 23 -16.08 -4.71 -0.24
N GLY A 24 -17.35 -4.83 -0.62
CA GLY A 24 -18.43 -5.18 0.31
C GLY A 24 -18.47 -4.28 1.54
N PHE A 25 -18.52 -4.89 2.73
CA PHE A 25 -18.56 -4.15 4.00
C PHE A 25 -17.27 -3.38 4.30
N LEU A 26 -16.15 -3.73 3.64
CA LEU A 26 -14.86 -3.06 3.83
C LEU A 26 -14.72 -1.76 3.03
N ALA A 27 -15.65 -1.47 2.11
CA ALA A 27 -15.60 -0.29 1.26
C ALA A 27 -15.39 1.02 2.05
N LYS A 28 -15.99 1.12 3.25
CA LYS A 28 -15.85 2.30 4.13
C LYS A 28 -14.45 2.47 4.71
N ILE A 29 -13.65 1.41 4.78
CA ILE A 29 -12.29 1.45 5.32
C ILE A 29 -11.30 1.68 4.18
N VAL A 30 -11.35 0.84 3.13
CA VAL A 30 -10.30 0.82 2.09
C VAL A 30 -10.31 2.04 1.16
N THR A 31 -11.41 2.78 1.10
CA THR A 31 -11.53 3.99 0.26
C THR A 31 -11.01 5.25 0.95
N GLN A 32 -10.65 5.17 2.22
CA GLN A 32 -10.22 6.32 3.01
C GLN A 32 -8.69 6.45 3.02
N SER A 33 -8.21 7.68 3.16
CA SER A 33 -6.80 7.96 3.41
C SER A 33 -6.54 8.00 4.92
N TYR A 34 -5.51 7.28 5.36
CA TYR A 34 -5.07 7.25 6.76
C TYR A 34 -3.62 7.72 6.85
N PRO A 35 -3.37 9.04 6.82
CA PRO A 35 -2.02 9.56 6.98
C PRO A 35 -1.48 9.15 8.35
N ALA A 36 -0.33 8.47 8.34
CA ALA A 36 0.37 8.01 9.54
C ALA A 36 1.79 8.56 9.55
N SER A 37 2.32 8.80 10.75
CA SER A 37 3.71 9.20 10.95
C SER A 37 4.38 8.32 12.00
N ASN A 38 5.70 8.19 11.93
CA ASN A 38 6.50 7.49 12.94
C ASN A 38 7.13 8.44 13.97
N LEU A 39 6.72 9.72 13.99
CA LEU A 39 7.38 10.78 14.78
C LEU A 39 7.39 10.46 16.28
N ILE A 40 6.26 10.00 16.82
CA ILE A 40 6.13 9.66 18.25
C ILE A 40 7.02 8.45 18.57
N THR A 41 6.95 7.40 17.76
CA THR A 41 7.78 6.20 17.93
C THR A 41 9.27 6.53 17.98
N ARG A 42 9.76 7.36 17.05
CA ARG A 42 11.17 7.79 17.01
C ARG A 42 11.56 8.58 18.26
N ARG A 43 10.72 9.54 18.68
CA ARG A 43 10.98 10.37 19.87
C ARG A 43 10.96 9.59 21.17
N THR A 44 10.00 8.68 21.32
CA THR A 44 9.81 7.91 22.56
C THR A 44 10.85 6.82 22.71
N LEU A 45 11.23 6.15 21.62
CA LEU A 45 12.09 4.97 21.67
C LEU A 45 13.54 5.25 21.25
N GLY A 46 13.84 6.44 20.73
CA GLY A 46 15.13 6.71 20.07
C GLY A 46 15.35 5.84 18.82
N TRP A 47 14.28 5.26 18.29
CA TRP A 47 14.32 4.34 17.16
C TRP A 47 14.45 5.09 15.84
N GLU A 48 15.21 4.53 14.90
CA GLU A 48 15.31 5.00 13.51
C GLU A 48 14.99 3.85 12.55
N PRO A 49 14.16 4.05 11.50
CA PRO A 49 13.95 3.04 10.47
C PRO A 49 15.27 2.70 9.77
N ALA A 50 15.70 1.43 9.86
CA ALA A 50 16.95 0.97 9.25
C ALA A 50 16.76 0.32 7.87
N GLN A 51 15.53 -0.11 7.56
CA GLN A 51 15.21 -0.82 6.33
C GLN A 51 14.66 0.14 5.25
N PRO A 52 14.74 -0.23 3.97
CA PRO A 52 14.13 0.54 2.90
C PRO A 52 12.64 0.79 3.14
N GLY A 53 12.13 1.90 2.59
CA GLY A 53 10.70 2.14 2.56
C GLY A 53 9.97 1.04 1.78
N LEU A 54 8.68 0.83 2.09
CA LEU A 54 7.88 -0.28 1.56
C LEU A 54 8.01 -0.47 0.03
N LEU A 55 7.95 0.62 -0.75
CA LEU A 55 8.08 0.51 -2.20
C LEU A 55 9.47 0.00 -2.61
N ALA A 56 10.54 0.57 -2.07
CA ALA A 56 11.90 0.11 -2.36
C ALA A 56 12.13 -1.34 -1.90
N ASP A 57 11.51 -1.78 -0.80
CA ASP A 57 11.57 -3.17 -0.35
C ASP A 57 10.82 -4.12 -1.30
N LEU A 58 9.62 -3.75 -1.74
CA LEU A 58 8.86 -4.48 -2.77
C LEU A 58 9.60 -4.54 -4.12
N ASP A 59 10.52 -3.62 -4.37
CA ASP A 59 11.36 -3.56 -5.56
C ASP A 59 12.56 -4.52 -5.48
N ASN A 60 12.89 -5.04 -4.30
CA ASN A 60 14.11 -5.82 -4.03
C ASN A 60 14.07 -7.29 -4.52
N GLY A 61 13.19 -7.62 -5.46
CA GLY A 61 13.17 -8.92 -6.16
C GLY A 61 12.75 -10.15 -5.34
N HIS A 62 12.50 -10.02 -4.04
CA HIS A 62 12.05 -11.13 -3.17
C HIS A 62 10.54 -11.39 -3.23
N TYR A 63 9.74 -10.39 -3.63
CA TYR A 63 8.28 -10.45 -3.63
C TYR A 63 7.67 -10.86 -4.98
N PHE A 64 8.45 -10.80 -6.05
CA PHE A 64 8.03 -11.13 -7.40
C PHE A 64 9.03 -12.13 -7.95
N SER A 65 8.59 -13.29 -8.45
CA SER A 65 9.52 -14.20 -9.11
C SER A 65 10.12 -13.49 -10.34
N ALA A 66 11.41 -13.70 -10.58
CA ALA A 66 11.98 -13.32 -11.86
C ALA A 66 11.15 -13.99 -12.97
N SER A 67 10.60 -13.18 -13.86
CA SER A 67 10.00 -13.63 -15.11
C SER A 67 11.10 -14.04 -16.08
#